data_AF-A0A1Z3HKK9-F1
#
_entry.id   AF-A0A1Z3HKK9-F1
#
_cell.length_a   1.000
_cell.length_b   1.000
_cell.length_c   1.000
_cell.angle_alpha   90.00
_cell.angle_beta   90.00
_cell.angle_gamma   90.00
#
_symmetry.space_group_name_H-M   'P 1'
#
loop_
_entity.id
_entity.type
_entity.pdbx_description
1 polymer ?
#
loop_
_entity_poly.entity_id
_entity_poly.type
_entity_poly.pdbx_seq_one_letter_code
_entity_poly.pdbx_strand_id
1 'polypeptide(L)'
;MSDEVKRGIDQTLRHALDVAATPPQQRSEEPVPRWTLKRLVRWVKETFAIDCSRETLRKLLKELGFSWKKARKLLNKANPEQRVAFLKTLEKLLDDALHERCLVVYLDEAHVHLDTDEGYGWSICGQRFWVSSSSLA
;
A
#
# COMPACT_ATOMS: atom_id res chain seq x y z
N MET A 1 23.89 -13.05 -12.41
CA MET A 1 23.52 -11.63 -12.39
C MET A 1 24.53 -10.90 -11.52
N SER A 2 25.13 -9.80 -11.99
CA SER A 2 26.10 -9.05 -11.18
C SER A 2 25.45 -8.46 -9.94
N ASP A 3 26.22 -8.26 -8.87
CA ASP A 3 25.69 -7.74 -7.61
C ASP A 3 25.21 -6.28 -7.73
N GLU A 4 25.77 -5.53 -8.69
CA GLU A 4 25.28 -4.19 -9.05
C GLU A 4 23.82 -4.23 -9.53
N VAL A 5 23.48 -5.14 -10.44
CA VAL A 5 22.10 -5.30 -10.94
C VAL A 5 21.16 -5.72 -9.81
N LYS A 6 21.61 -6.64 -8.94
CA LYS A 6 20.80 -7.08 -7.78
C LYS A 6 20.48 -5.91 -6.85
N ARG A 7 21.49 -5.09 -6.52
CA ARG A 7 21.30 -3.89 -5.70
C ARG A 7 20.37 -2.88 -6.37
N GLY A 8 20.55 -2.63 -7.67
CA GLY A 8 19.68 -1.74 -8.42
C GLY A 8 18.22 -2.19 -8.42
N ILE A 9 17.96 -3.49 -8.60
CA ILE A 9 16.60 -4.06 -8.53
C ILE A 9 16.02 -3.91 -7.13
N ASP A 10 16.77 -4.29 -6.09
CA ASP A 10 16.32 -4.23 -4.70
C ASP A 10 15.96 -2.79 -4.28
N GLN A 11 16.85 -1.82 -4.55
CA GLN A 11 16.62 -0.41 -4.26
C GLN A 11 15.41 0.15 -5.01
N THR A 12 15.29 -0.14 -6.30
CA THR A 12 14.18 0.34 -7.14
C THR A 12 12.83 -0.16 -6.62
N LEU A 13 12.74 -1.44 -6.24
CA LEU A 13 11.52 -2.03 -5.69
C LEU A 13 11.20 -1.48 -4.30
N ARG A 14 12.19 -1.32 -3.43
CA ARG A 14 11.98 -0.74 -2.09
C ARG A 14 11.51 0.71 -2.16
N HIS A 15 12.12 1.52 -3.02
CA HIS A 15 11.67 2.89 -3.29
C HIS A 15 10.22 2.92 -3.76
N ALA A 16 9.86 2.06 -4.74
CA ALA A 16 8.49 1.98 -5.22
C ALA A 16 7.49 1.56 -4.14
N LEU A 17 7.87 0.68 -3.21
CA LEU A 17 7.03 0.29 -2.07
C LEU A 17 6.84 1.44 -1.07
N ASP A 18 7.90 2.21 -0.82
CA ASP A 18 7.84 3.39 0.06
C ASP A 18 6.89 4.44 -0.51
N VAL A 19 7.11 4.87 -1.76
CA VAL A 19 6.24 5.82 -2.48
C VAL A 19 4.79 5.33 -2.51
N ALA A 20 4.57 4.02 -2.71
CA ALA A 20 3.23 3.45 -2.71
C ALA A 20 2.53 3.57 -1.35
N ALA A 21 3.26 3.43 -0.24
CA ALA A 21 2.73 3.57 1.11
C ALA A 21 2.54 5.03 1.55
N THR A 22 3.28 5.97 0.96
CA THR A 22 3.16 7.42 1.23
C THR A 22 1.79 7.96 0.79
N PRO A 23 1.07 8.72 1.64
CA PRO A 23 -0.16 9.41 1.25
C PRO A 23 0.07 10.37 0.08
N PRO A 24 -0.87 10.50 -0.88
CA PRO A 24 -0.71 11.42 -2.02
C PRO A 24 -0.41 12.87 -1.61
N GLN A 25 -0.94 13.34 -0.48
CA GLN A 25 -0.73 14.70 0.04
C GLN A 25 0.71 14.95 0.50
N GLN A 26 1.45 13.88 0.82
CA GLN A 26 2.83 13.94 1.32
C GLN A 26 3.86 13.51 0.28
N ARG A 27 3.43 13.15 -0.94
CA ARG A 27 4.35 12.74 -2.01
C ARG A 27 4.99 13.97 -2.63
N SER A 28 6.32 13.97 -2.68
CA SER A 28 7.13 14.92 -3.47
C SER A 28 7.34 14.46 -4.92
N GLU A 29 7.06 13.18 -5.21
CA GLU A 29 7.33 12.53 -6.49
C GLU A 29 6.05 11.95 -7.11
N GLU A 30 6.06 11.82 -8.44
CA GLU A 30 4.97 11.17 -9.16
C GLU A 30 4.80 9.70 -8.78
N PRO A 31 3.58 9.14 -8.85
CA PRO A 31 3.34 7.74 -8.55
C PRO A 31 4.18 6.81 -9.44
N VAL A 32 5.03 5.98 -8.81
CA VAL A 32 5.86 5.03 -9.53
C VAL A 32 4.96 3.93 -10.16
N PRO A 33 5.19 3.57 -11.43
CA PRO A 33 4.47 2.46 -12.05
C PRO A 33 4.68 1.16 -11.27
N ARG A 34 3.60 0.37 -11.11
CA ARG A 34 3.69 -0.97 -10.53
C ARG A 34 4.71 -1.83 -11.27
N TRP A 35 5.66 -2.42 -10.55
CA TRP A 35 6.70 -3.29 -11.10
C TRP A 35 6.18 -4.70 -11.37
N THR A 36 6.03 -5.03 -12.65
CA THR A 36 5.80 -6.40 -13.13
C THR A 36 7.10 -7.00 -13.64
N LEU A 37 7.18 -8.33 -13.76
CA LEU A 37 8.37 -8.97 -14.36
C LEU A 37 8.68 -8.44 -15.77
N LYS A 38 7.65 -8.13 -16.57
CA LYS A 38 7.84 -7.56 -17.92
C LYS A 38 8.50 -6.16 -17.86
N ARG A 39 8.04 -5.32 -16.93
CA ARG A 39 8.63 -3.99 -16.71
C ARG A 39 10.06 -4.09 -16.18
N LEU A 40 10.33 -5.00 -15.25
CA LEU A 40 11.67 -5.23 -14.71
C LEU A 40 12.63 -5.74 -15.79
N VAL A 41 12.23 -6.67 -16.66
CA VAL A 41 13.08 -7.12 -17.78
C VAL A 41 13.47 -5.94 -18.67
N ARG A 42 12.48 -5.10 -19.03
CA ARG A 42 12.73 -3.92 -19.85
C ARG A 42 13.68 -2.93 -19.16
N TRP A 43 13.44 -2.64 -17.89
CA TRP A 43 14.27 -1.72 -17.12
C TRP A 43 15.70 -2.24 -16.95
N VAL A 44 15.89 -3.53 -16.64
CA VAL A 44 17.24 -4.14 -16.54
C VAL A 44 17.99 -4.04 -17.86
N LYS A 45 17.30 -4.26 -18.99
CA LYS A 45 17.89 -4.10 -20.32
C LYS A 45 18.30 -2.65 -20.59
N GLU A 46 17.44 -1.68 -20.27
CA GLU A 46 17.68 -0.26 -20.50
C GLU A 46 18.78 0.32 -19.58
N THR A 47 18.85 -0.12 -18.32
CA THR A 47 19.77 0.42 -17.32
C THR A 47 21.13 -0.28 -17.30
N PHE A 48 21.17 -1.59 -17.54
CA PHE A 48 22.41 -2.40 -17.40
C PHE A 48 22.84 -3.09 -18.69
N ALA A 49 22.12 -2.88 -19.81
CA ALA A 49 22.37 -3.56 -21.08
C ALA A 49 22.34 -5.10 -20.99
N ILE A 50 21.56 -5.65 -20.04
CA ILE A 50 21.45 -7.09 -19.81
C ILE A 50 20.09 -7.59 -20.29
N ASP A 51 20.12 -8.49 -21.27
CA ASP A 51 18.95 -9.29 -21.65
C ASP A 51 18.77 -10.47 -20.68
N CYS A 52 17.63 -10.52 -20.01
CA CYS A 52 17.30 -11.60 -19.09
C CYS A 52 15.84 -12.05 -19.22
N SER A 53 15.58 -13.31 -18.86
CA SER A 53 14.24 -13.86 -18.89
C SER A 53 13.42 -13.43 -17.67
N ARG A 54 12.08 -13.48 -17.80
CA ARG A 54 11.16 -13.28 -16.67
C ARG A 54 11.39 -14.28 -15.53
N GLU A 55 11.80 -15.51 -15.86
CA GLU A 55 12.09 -16.54 -14.85
C GLU A 55 13.37 -16.22 -14.07
N THR A 56 14.38 -15.70 -14.75
CA THR A 56 15.63 -15.23 -14.11
C THR A 56 15.32 -14.15 -13.07
N LEU A 57 14.51 -13.16 -13.44
CA LEU A 57 14.10 -12.11 -12.49
C LEU A 57 13.19 -12.65 -11.38
N ARG A 58 12.26 -13.57 -11.69
CA ARG A 58 11.41 -14.20 -10.67
C ARG A 58 12.24 -14.91 -9.60
N LYS A 59 13.25 -15.69 -9.99
CA LYS A 59 14.15 -16.37 -9.05
C LYS A 59 14.96 -15.36 -8.24
N LEU A 60 15.54 -14.36 -8.91
CA LEU A 60 16.30 -13.30 -8.26
C LEU A 60 15.46 -12.54 -7.21
N LEU A 61 14.21 -12.20 -7.54
CA LEU A 61 13.32 -11.52 -6.59
C LEU A 61 13.03 -12.38 -5.35
N LYS A 62 12.83 -13.69 -5.52
CA LYS A 62 12.68 -14.62 -4.39
C LYS A 62 13.95 -14.69 -3.55
N GLU A 63 15.12 -14.75 -4.17
CA GLU A 63 16.43 -14.74 -3.49
C GLU A 63 16.65 -13.44 -2.70
N LEU A 64 16.20 -12.31 -3.24
CA LEU A 64 16.23 -10.99 -2.57
C LEU A 64 15.14 -10.83 -1.49
N GLY A 65 14.32 -11.86 -1.25
CA GLY A 65 13.30 -11.84 -0.20
C GLY A 65 12.01 -11.12 -0.61
N PHE A 66 11.69 -11.02 -1.90
CA PHE A 66 10.40 -10.52 -2.39
C PHE A 66 9.40 -11.65 -2.67
N SER A 67 8.13 -11.32 -2.52
CA SER A 67 6.98 -12.22 -2.75
C SER A 67 5.92 -11.50 -3.59
N TRP A 68 5.21 -12.25 -4.43
CA TRP A 68 4.08 -11.71 -5.20
C TRP A 68 2.79 -11.84 -4.38
N LYS A 69 2.17 -10.71 -4.04
CA LYS A 69 0.98 -10.69 -3.18
C LYS A 69 0.06 -9.52 -3.45
N LYS A 70 -1.18 -9.65 -2.98
CA LYS A 70 -2.21 -8.61 -3.09
C LYS A 70 -1.85 -7.41 -2.20
N ALA A 71 -2.00 -6.20 -2.71
CA ALA A 71 -1.85 -4.99 -1.92
C ALA A 71 -3.00 -4.85 -0.92
N ARG A 72 -2.75 -4.08 0.14
CA ARG A 72 -3.75 -3.70 1.14
C ARG A 72 -3.80 -2.18 1.22
N LYS A 73 -5.01 -1.63 1.22
CA LYS A 73 -5.22 -0.20 1.48
C LYS A 73 -4.71 0.16 2.87
N LEU A 74 -3.91 1.22 2.91
CA LEU A 74 -3.50 1.88 4.12
C LEU A 74 -4.34 3.15 4.28
N LEU A 75 -5.22 3.14 5.29
CA LEU A 75 -6.13 4.24 5.62
C LEU A 75 -5.39 5.34 6.41
N ASN A 76 -4.52 6.06 5.71
CA ASN A 76 -3.58 7.02 6.31
C ASN A 76 -4.23 8.29 6.87
N LYS A 77 -5.54 8.51 6.68
CA LYS A 77 -6.22 9.74 7.08
C LYS A 77 -6.83 9.71 8.49
N ALA A 78 -6.93 8.55 9.13
CA ALA A 78 -7.54 8.43 10.46
C ALA A 78 -6.65 9.06 11.54
N ASN A 79 -7.17 10.02 12.31
CA ASN A 79 -6.48 10.58 13.47
C ASN A 79 -6.75 9.72 14.73
N PRO A 80 -5.73 9.09 15.34
CA PRO A 80 -5.90 8.24 16.52
C PRO A 80 -6.51 8.96 17.73
N GLU A 81 -6.16 10.22 17.96
CA GLU A 81 -6.64 11.00 19.11
C GLU A 81 -8.13 11.32 18.96
N GLN A 82 -8.55 11.73 17.75
CA GLN A 82 -9.95 11.97 17.43
C GLN A 82 -10.77 10.68 17.58
N ARG A 83 -10.22 9.53 17.16
CA ARG A 83 -10.88 8.23 17.35
C ARG A 83 -11.10 7.91 18.83
N VAL A 84 -10.09 8.12 19.69
CA VAL A 84 -10.23 7.86 21.13
C VAL A 84 -11.27 8.79 21.76
N ALA A 85 -11.27 10.07 21.39
CA ALA A 85 -12.26 11.03 21.88
C ALA A 85 -13.69 10.67 21.43
N PHE A 86 -13.84 10.23 20.18
CA PHE A 86 -15.11 9.76 19.65
C PHE A 86 -15.63 8.53 20.39
N LEU A 87 -14.77 7.54 20.66
CA LEU A 87 -15.17 6.32 21.39
C LEU A 87 -15.72 6.64 22.78
N LYS A 88 -15.07 7.54 23.53
CA LYS A 88 -15.58 7.99 24.84
C LYS A 88 -16.96 8.66 24.74
N THR A 89 -17.17 9.44 23.68
CA THR A 89 -18.47 10.08 23.43
C THR A 89 -19.54 9.05 23.08
N LEU A 90 -19.19 8.08 22.25
CA LEU A 90 -20.08 7.00 21.83
C LEU A 90 -20.47 6.09 23.01
N GLU A 91 -19.52 5.71 23.86
CA GLU A 91 -19.80 4.89 25.06
C GLU A 91 -20.88 5.53 25.93
N LYS A 92 -20.78 6.85 26.17
CA LYS A 92 -21.79 7.57 26.95
C LYS A 92 -23.16 7.59 26.25
N LEU A 93 -23.19 7.85 24.94
CA LEU A 93 -24.44 7.87 24.17
C LEU A 93 -25.12 6.50 24.16
N LEU A 94 -24.34 5.42 24.08
CA LEU A 94 -24.85 4.05 24.15
C LEU A 94 -25.40 3.72 25.55
N ASP A 95 -24.73 4.16 26.61
CA ASP A 95 -25.25 4.01 27.98
C ASP A 95 -26.58 4.75 28.17
N ASP A 96 -26.68 5.98 27.67
CA ASP A 96 -27.91 6.77 27.71
C ASP A 96 -29.04 6.10 26.92
N ALA A 97 -28.73 5.51 25.76
CA ALA A 97 -29.70 4.77 24.95
C ALA A 97 -30.19 3.48 25.64
N LEU A 98 -29.28 2.76 26.30
CA LEU A 98 -29.62 1.54 27.06
C LEU A 98 -30.56 1.82 28.23
N HIS A 99 -30.47 3.01 28.82
CA HIS A 99 -31.35 3.46 29.89
C HIS A 99 -32.56 4.27 29.37
N GLU A 100 -32.88 4.15 28.07
CA GLU A 100 -34.02 4.79 27.42
C GLU A 100 -34.04 6.32 27.56
N ARG A 101 -32.87 6.95 27.82
CA ARG A 101 -32.73 8.40 27.97
C ARG A 101 -32.60 9.11 26.61
N CYS A 102 -32.23 8.39 25.56
CA CYS A 102 -32.18 8.90 24.19
C CYS A 102 -32.38 7.80 23.14
N LEU A 103 -32.65 8.20 21.91
CA LEU A 103 -32.63 7.33 20.73
C LEU A 103 -31.37 7.61 19.91
N VAL A 104 -30.57 6.57 19.65
CA VAL A 104 -29.39 6.66 18.77
C VAL A 104 -29.79 6.24 17.37
N VAL A 105 -29.62 7.15 16.41
CA VAL A 105 -29.86 6.90 14.99
C VAL A 105 -28.53 6.93 14.26
N TYR A 106 -28.22 5.88 13.52
CA TYR A 106 -27.03 5.82 12.68
C TYR A 106 -27.37 6.31 11.27
N LEU A 107 -26.60 7.28 10.79
CA LEU A 107 -26.66 7.78 9.43
C LEU A 107 -25.27 7.62 8.84
N ASP A 108 -25.18 7.06 7.64
CA ASP A 108 -23.93 6.89 6.92
C ASP A 108 -24.06 7.46 5.51
N GLU A 109 -22.99 8.05 5.01
CA GLU A 109 -22.89 8.59 3.66
C GLU A 109 -21.89 7.75 2.86
N ALA A 110 -22.34 7.21 1.73
CA ALA A 110 -21.46 6.45 0.86
C ALA A 110 -20.59 7.40 0.03
N HIS A 111 -19.30 7.48 0.35
CA HIS A 111 -18.33 8.12 -0.53
C HIS A 111 -17.97 7.19 -1.69
N VAL A 112 -18.34 7.60 -2.91
CA VAL A 112 -17.93 6.89 -4.12
C VAL A 112 -16.50 7.30 -4.47
N HIS A 113 -15.56 6.38 -4.28
CA HIS A 113 -14.17 6.59 -4.64
C HIS A 113 -13.84 5.92 -5.98
N LEU A 114 -13.13 6.65 -6.84
CA LEU A 114 -12.46 6.12 -8.03
C LEU A 114 -11.10 5.49 -7.66
N ASP A 115 -11.08 4.68 -6.61
CA ASP A 115 -9.89 3.90 -6.29
C ASP A 115 -9.76 2.75 -7.28
N THR A 116 -8.58 2.60 -7.87
CA THR A 116 -8.27 1.42 -8.69
C THR A 116 -8.12 0.17 -7.80
N ASP A 117 -8.45 -1.00 -8.35
CA ASP A 117 -8.26 -2.26 -7.63
C ASP A 117 -6.80 -2.38 -7.15
N GLU A 118 -6.66 -2.71 -5.87
CA GLU A 118 -5.41 -2.79 -5.11
C GLU A 118 -4.37 -3.64 -5.87
N GLY A 119 -4.86 -4.66 -6.57
CA GLY A 119 -4.10 -5.53 -7.44
C GLY A 119 -2.94 -6.24 -6.73
N TYR A 120 -2.03 -6.79 -7.52
CA TYR A 120 -0.91 -7.60 -7.03
C TYR A 120 0.42 -7.01 -7.43
N GLY A 121 1.43 -7.14 -6.58
CA GLY A 121 2.79 -6.66 -6.83
C GLY A 121 3.85 -7.46 -6.08
N TRP A 122 5.11 -7.17 -6.39
CA TRP A 122 6.26 -7.68 -5.65
C TRP A 122 6.48 -6.85 -4.39
N SER A 123 6.51 -7.49 -3.22
CA SER A 123 6.73 -6.83 -1.93
C SER A 123 7.49 -7.75 -0.97
N ILE A 124 8.16 -7.16 0.01
CA ILE A 124 9.06 -7.83 0.97
C ILE A 124 8.35 -8.99 1.65
N CYS A 125 8.93 -10.18 1.60
CA CYS A 125 8.38 -11.40 2.21
C CYS A 125 8.13 -11.20 3.71
N GLY A 126 7.04 -11.76 4.23
CA GLY A 126 6.64 -11.58 5.63
C GLY A 126 6.02 -10.22 5.98
N GLN A 127 6.16 -9.18 5.15
CA GLN A 127 5.57 -7.86 5.40
C GLN A 127 4.23 -7.66 4.68
N ARG A 128 3.45 -6.66 5.07
CA ARG A 128 2.24 -6.27 4.31
C ARG A 128 2.63 -5.39 3.12
N PHE A 129 2.00 -5.62 1.97
CA PHE A 129 2.15 -4.74 0.81
C PHE A 129 1.15 -3.60 0.93
N TRP A 130 1.60 -2.45 1.44
CA TRP A 130 0.76 -1.28 1.65
C TRP A 130 0.69 -0.40 0.41
N VAL A 131 -0.52 0.08 0.11
CA VAL A 131 -0.77 1.14 -0.86
C VAL A 131 -1.65 2.18 -0.16
N SER A 132 -1.24 3.44 -0.16
CA SER A 132 -2.00 4.51 0.44
C SER A 132 -3.36 4.66 -0.23
N SER A 133 -4.42 4.69 0.57
CA SER A 133 -5.76 4.97 0.08
C SER A 133 -5.98 6.47 -0.03
N SER A 134 -6.69 6.90 -1.08
CA SER A 134 -7.18 8.26 -1.18
C SER A 134 -8.47 8.47 -0.38
N SER A 135 -9.15 7.37 -0.03
CA SER A 135 -10.37 7.35 0.78
C SER A 135 -10.15 7.98 2.16
N LEU A 136 -11.19 8.64 2.66
CA LEU A 136 -11.28 8.97 4.08
C LEU A 136 -11.57 7.70 4.87
N ALA A 137 -11.12 7.68 6.12
CA ALA A 137 -11.33 6.58 7.06
C ALA A 137 -12.46 6.93 8.02
#